data_AF-A0A4U5N6Q8-F1
#
_entry.id   AF-A0A4U5N6Q8-F1
#
_cell.length_a   1.000
_cell.length_b   1.000
_cell.length_c   1.000
_cell.angle_alpha   90.00
_cell.angle_beta   90.00
_cell.angle_gamma   90.00
#
_symmetry.space_group_name_H-M   'P 1'
#
loop_
_entity.id
_entity.type
_entity.pdbx_description
1 polymer ?
#
loop_
_entity_poly.entity_id
_entity_poly.type
_entity_poly.pdbx_seq_one_letter_code
_entity_poly.pdbx_strand_id
1 'polypeptide(L)' 'MFPDASQRMNFNKPELSEVDYSALCHCHGENVTIGWVCTTCLAVQCQFSPICPVCKSVYRLKVAPPRKLLRPKKRRANE' A
#
# COMPACT_ATOMS: atom_id res chain seq x y z
N MET A 1 29.43 -19.93 12.35
CA MET A 1 29.26 -20.67 13.62
C MET A 1 28.38 -19.79 14.51
N PHE A 2 27.17 -20.22 14.82
CA PHE A 2 26.26 -19.47 15.68
C PHE A 2 26.46 -19.91 17.14
N PRO A 3 26.30 -19.02 18.14
CA PRO A 3 26.51 -19.35 19.53
C PRO A 3 25.60 -20.49 20.00
N ASP A 4 26.14 -21.38 20.84
CA ASP A 4 25.41 -22.50 21.43
C ASP A 4 24.26 -22.01 22.34
N ALA A 5 23.27 -22.86 22.63
CA ALA A 5 22.17 -22.53 23.54
C ALA A 5 22.67 -21.99 24.90
N SER A 6 23.76 -22.56 25.41
CA SER A 6 24.42 -22.15 26.65
C SER A 6 24.96 -20.72 26.57
N GLN A 7 25.54 -20.35 25.43
CA GLN A 7 26.09 -19.01 25.19
C GLN A 7 24.98 -17.98 24.97
N ARG A 8 23.83 -18.39 24.42
CA ARG A 8 22.66 -17.51 24.23
C ARG A 8 22.04 -17.00 25.53
N MET A 9 22.18 -17.75 26.63
CA MET A 9 21.65 -17.33 27.94
C MET A 9 22.44 -16.18 28.57
N ASN A 10 23.68 -15.96 28.13
CA ASN A 10 24.56 -14.91 28.63
C ASN A 10 24.35 -13.56 27.93
N PHE A 11 23.48 -13.49 26.91
CA PHE A 11 23.12 -12.22 26.30
C PHE A 11 22.15 -11.47 27.19
N ASN A 12 22.34 -10.15 27.30
CA ASN A 12 21.31 -9.28 27.87
C ASN A 12 20.03 -9.46 27.05
N LYS A 13 18.98 -9.93 27.73
CA LYS A 13 17.65 -10.00 27.15
C LYS A 13 17.14 -8.55 27.06
N PRO A 14 16.69 -8.09 25.89
CA PRO A 14 16.00 -6.81 25.85
C PRO A 14 14.76 -6.91 26.75
N GLU A 15 14.49 -5.86 27.52
CA GLU A 15 13.20 -5.75 28.19
C GLU A 15 12.10 -5.72 27.11
N LEU A 16 11.03 -6.48 27.36
CA LEU A 16 9.87 -6.49 26.49
C LEU A 16 9.08 -5.19 26.73
N SER A 17 9.50 -4.12 26.06
CA SER A 17 8.74 -2.88 25.99
C SER A 17 7.66 -3.00 24.91
N GLU A 18 6.53 -2.32 25.11
CA GLU A 18 5.55 -2.13 24.03
C GLU A 18 6.21 -1.40 22.86
N VAL A 19 5.97 -1.87 21.64
CA VAL A 19 6.48 -1.29 20.40
C VAL A 19 5.29 -0.76 19.61
N ASP A 20 5.35 0.51 19.22
CA ASP A 20 4.34 1.11 18.35
C ASP A 20 4.52 0.63 16.90
N TYR A 21 3.65 -0.28 16.46
CA TYR A 21 3.60 -0.78 15.07
C TYR A 21 2.82 0.14 14.12
N SER A 22 2.70 1.41 14.49
CA SER A 22 2.06 2.48 13.73
C SER A 22 2.69 2.63 12.34
N ALA A 23 1.90 2.54 11.28
CA ALA A 23 2.37 2.77 9.92
C ALA A 23 2.33 4.26 9.60
N LEU A 24 3.48 4.86 9.26
CA LEU A 24 3.54 6.23 8.80
C LEU A 24 3.49 6.29 7.26
N CYS A 25 2.71 7.21 6.70
CA CYS A 25 2.74 7.45 5.28
C CYS A 25 4.01 8.21 4.88
N HIS A 26 4.62 7.84 3.75
CA HIS A 26 5.80 8.54 3.23
C HIS A 26 5.47 9.94 2.68
N CYS A 27 4.17 10.24 2.46
CA CYS A 27 3.71 11.49 1.88
C CYS A 27 3.77 12.65 2.88
N HIS A 28 3.26 12.42 4.09
CA HIS A 28 3.09 13.46 5.13
C HIS A 28 3.84 13.13 6.42
N GLY A 29 4.34 11.90 6.58
CA GLY A 29 4.99 11.45 7.82
C GLY A 29 4.00 11.19 8.97
N GLU A 30 2.70 11.12 8.66
CA GLU A 30 1.64 10.93 9.66
C GLU A 30 1.19 9.47 9.74
N ASN A 31 0.67 9.09 10.90
CA ASN A 31 0.16 7.75 11.16
C ASN A 31 -1.10 7.49 10.32
N VAL A 32 -1.13 6.33 9.66
CA VAL A 32 -2.25 5.90 8.82
C VAL A 32 -2.78 4.56 9.31
N THR A 33 -4.11 4.50 9.49
CA THR A 33 -4.81 3.24 9.82
C THR A 33 -5.04 2.38 8.59
N ILE A 34 -5.24 3.00 7.42
CA ILE A 34 -5.41 2.36 6.12
C ILE A 34 -4.57 3.12 5.10
N GLY A 35 -3.84 2.40 4.24
CA GLY A 35 -3.00 3.00 3.21
C GLY A 35 -2.73 2.06 2.05
N TRP A 36 -2.08 2.58 1.02
CA TRP A 36 -1.65 1.84 -0.17
C TRP A 36 -0.17 1.53 -0.08
N VAL A 37 0.21 0.26 -0.31
CA VAL A 37 1.61 -0.18 -0.23
C VAL A 37 2.16 -0.39 -1.64
N CYS A 38 3.33 0.18 -1.92
CA CYS A 38 4.02 -0.09 -3.17
C CYS A 38 4.65 -1.49 -3.15
N THR A 39 4.35 -2.33 -4.14
CA THR A 39 4.94 -3.69 -4.26
C THR A 39 6.45 -3.67 -4.50
N THR A 40 6.98 -2.60 -5.09
CA THR A 40 8.41 -2.49 -5.44
C THR A 40 9.27 -2.04 -4.27
N CYS A 41 8.88 -0.96 -3.59
CA CYS A 41 9.69 -0.33 -2.53
C CYS A 41 9.07 -0.42 -1.13
N LEU A 42 7.92 -1.08 -0.98
CA LEU A 42 7.18 -1.24 0.28
C LEU A 42 6.78 0.09 0.97
N ALA A 43 6.90 1.22 0.27
CA ALA A 43 6.48 2.52 0.80
C ALA A 43 4.95 2.58 0.97
N VAL A 44 4.51 3.01 2.15
CA VAL A 44 3.11 3.24 2.51
C VAL A 44 2.68 4.65 2.08
N GLN A 45 1.54 4.76 1.40
CA GLN A 45 0.97 6.01 0.91
C GLN A 45 -0.44 6.20 1.49
N CYS A 46 -0.77 7.41 1.92
CA CYS A 46 -2.10 7.74 2.45
C CYS A 46 -3.19 7.83 1.37
N GLN A 47 -2.80 8.06 0.12
CA GLN A 47 -3.72 8.15 -1.02
C GLN A 47 -3.19 7.34 -2.20
N PHE A 48 -4.12 6.80 -3.00
CA PHE A 48 -3.77 6.08 -4.21
C PHE A 48 -3.19 7.02 -5.27
N SER A 49 -2.07 6.61 -5.87
CA SER A 49 -1.49 7.23 -7.07
C SER A 49 -1.13 6.13 -8.07
N PRO A 50 -1.40 6.28 -9.38
CA PRO A 50 -1.01 5.30 -10.40
C PRO A 50 0.51 5.20 -10.59
N ILE A 51 1.27 6.17 -10.07
CA ILE A 51 2.74 6.21 -10.10
C ILE A 51 3.23 6.41 -8.67
N CYS A 52 4.11 5.52 -8.20
CA CYS A 52 4.69 5.65 -6.87
C CYS A 52 5.51 6.95 -6.75
N PRO A 53 5.26 7.83 -5.77
CA PRO A 53 6.02 9.07 -5.62
C PRO A 53 7.49 8.81 -5.24
N VAL A 54 7.77 7.68 -4.56
CA VAL A 54 9.09 7.32 -4.04
C VAL A 54 9.98 6.70 -5.13
N CYS A 55 9.56 5.56 -5.70
CA CYS A 55 10.38 4.80 -6.65
C CYS A 55 9.96 4.95 -8.12
N LYS A 56 8.95 5.79 -8.41
CA LYS A 56 8.40 6.04 -9.76
C LYS A 56 7.86 4.81 -10.49
N SER A 57 7.65 3.69 -9.80
CA SER A 57 6.99 2.51 -10.37
C SER A 57 5.57 2.83 -10.81
N VAL A 58 5.19 2.40 -12.02
CA VAL A 58 3.85 2.58 -12.59
C VAL A 58 2.98 1.36 -12.27
N TYR A 59 1.83 1.58 -11.66
CA TYR A 59 0.89 0.51 -11.34
C TYR A 59 0.00 0.19 -12.54
N ARG A 60 0.07 -1.04 -13.02
CA ARG A 60 -0.80 -1.55 -14.10
C ARG A 60 -2.18 -1.89 -13.52
N LEU A 61 -3.04 -0.89 -13.41
CA LEU A 61 -4.43 -1.10 -13.04
C LEU A 61 -5.17 -1.80 -14.18
N LYS A 62 -5.75 -2.97 -13.91
CA LYS A 62 -6.77 -3.56 -14.78
C LYS A 62 -8.07 -2.77 -14.56
N VAL A 63 -8.15 -1.56 -15.09
CA VAL A 63 -9.39 -0.78 -15.07
C VAL A 63 -10.40 -1.57 -15.88
N ALA A 64 -11.49 -2.01 -15.25
CA ALA A 64 -12.59 -2.64 -15.95
C ALA A 64 -12.98 -1.75 -17.14
N PRO A 65 -13.22 -2.30 -18.34
CA PRO A 65 -13.53 -1.49 -19.51
C PRO A 65 -14.69 -0.57 -19.17
N PRO A 66 -14.66 0.70 -19.62
CA PRO A 66 -15.74 1.63 -19.33
C PRO A 66 -17.05 0.96 -19.74
N ARG A 67 -18.00 0.86 -18.80
CA ARG A 67 -19.36 0.40 -19.13
C ARG A 67 -19.80 1.27 -20.29
N LYS A 68 -19.98 0.68 -21.47
CA LYS A 68 -20.51 1.39 -22.63
C LYS A 68 -21.79 2.06 -22.12
N LEU A 69 -21.79 3.38 -21.98
CA LEU A 69 -22.99 4.14 -21.71
C LEU A 69 -23.97 3.69 -22.80
N LEU A 70 -25.04 2.97 -22.41
CA LEU A 70 -26.02 2.52 -23.38
C LEU A 70 -26.50 3.76 -24.12
N ARG A 71 -26.12 3.88 -25.39
CA ARG A 71 -26.51 5.01 -26.23
C ARG A 71 -28.04 5.06 -26.22
N PRO A 72 -28.67 6.19 -25.86
CA PRO A 72 -30.12 6.30 -25.90
C PRO A 72 -30.59 6.05 -27.34
N LYS A 73 -31.45 5.04 -27.53
CA LYS A 73 -32.06 4.74 -28.83
C LYS A 73 -33.02 5.88 -29.17
N LYS A 74 -32.59 6.81 -30.03
CA LYS A 74 -33.43 7.90 -30.56
C LYS A 74 -34.66 7.27 -31.22
N ARG A 75 -35.85 7.42 -30.62
CA ARG A 75 -37.13 7.03 -31.24
C ARG A 75 -37.38 8.01 -32.38
N ARG A 76 -37.48 7.51 -33.62
CA ARG A 76 -37.91 8.32 -34.76
C ARG A 76 -39.37 8.71 -34.53
N ALA A 77 -39.66 10.01 -34.59
CA ALA A 77 -41.03 10.51 -34.70
C ALA A 77 -41.50 10.21 -36.12
N ASN A 78 -42.65 9.56 -36.25
CA ASN A 78 -43.35 9.42 -37.53
C ASN A 78 -44.40 10.54 -37.63
N GLU A 79 -44.52 11.02 -38.87
CA GLU A 79 -45.49 11.95 -39.45
C GLU A 79 -46.95 11.54 -39.22
#